data_AF-A0A392MKX0-F1
#
_entry.id   AF-A0A392MKX0-F1
#
_cell.length_a   1.000
_cell.length_b   1.000
_cell.length_c   1.000
_cell.angle_alpha   90.00
_cell.angle_beta   90.00
_cell.angle_gamma   90.00
#
_symmetry.space_group_name_H-M   'P 1'
#
loop_
_entity.id
_entity.type
_entity.pdbx_description
1 polymer ?
#
loop_
_entity_poly.entity_id
_entity_poly.type
_entity_poly.pdbx_seq_one_letter_code
_entity_poly.pdbx_strand_id
1 'polypeptide(L)' 'MAFLIPLQLAKEDGGHNLLILARDLGQYIQLGTTIDDAIGEAYDKSAKWLGLDLSRSGGPAIEELAREGNAKS' A
#
# COMPACT_ATOMS: atom_id res chain seq x y z
N MET A 1 -14.67 14.78 -17.30
CA MET A 1 -13.58 13.83 -17.64
C MET A 1 -13.42 12.92 -16.44
N ALA A 2 -13.50 11.60 -16.60
CA ALA A 2 -13.42 10.68 -15.46
C ALA A 2 -11.98 10.19 -15.24
N PHE A 3 -11.54 10.13 -13.99
CA PHE A 3 -10.19 9.73 -13.60
C PHE A 3 -10.22 8.49 -12.72
N LEU A 4 -9.26 7.60 -12.92
CA LEU A 4 -9.00 6.47 -12.04
C LEU A 4 -7.97 6.90 -10.99
N ILE A 5 -8.32 6.79 -9.72
CA ILE A 5 -7.49 7.23 -8.59
C ILE A 5 -7.20 6.01 -7.70
N PRO A 6 -5.95 5.56 -7.61
CA PRO A 6 -5.53 4.67 -6.55
C PRO A 6 -5.39 5.48 -5.25
N LEU A 7 -6.04 5.04 -4.17
CA LEU A 7 -6.00 5.71 -2.88
C LEU A 7 -5.52 4.74 -1.80
N GLN A 8 -4.51 5.16 -1.05
CA GLN A 8 -4.08 4.51 0.18
C GLN A 8 -4.58 5.33 1.37
N LEU A 9 -5.36 4.71 2.25
CA LEU A 9 -5.72 5.30 3.54
C LEU A 9 -4.74 4.83 4.62
N ALA A 10 -4.51 5.69 5.61
CA ALA A 10 -3.51 5.48 6.65
C ALA A 10 -3.79 4.21 7.47
N LYS A 11 -2.72 3.61 8.00
CA LYS A 11 -2.76 2.35 8.76
C LYS A 11 -3.63 2.44 10.03
N GLU A 12 -3.74 3.62 10.64
CA GLU A 12 -4.52 3.83 11.87
C GLU A 12 -6.02 3.58 11.68
N ASP A 13 -6.55 3.78 10.47
CA ASP A 13 -7.95 3.50 10.11
C ASP A 13 -8.17 2.03 9.67
N GLY A 14 -7.15 1.17 9.79
CA GLY A 14 -7.18 -0.23 9.33
C GLY A 14 -6.55 -0.44 7.95
N GLY A 15 -6.09 0.62 7.28
CA GLY A 15 -5.41 0.57 5.99
C GLY A 15 -6.33 0.11 4.86
N HIS A 16 -6.59 0.98 3.88
CA HIS A 16 -7.37 0.59 2.71
C HIS A 16 -6.61 0.93 1.44
N ASN A 17 -6.61 -0.01 0.50
CA ASN A 17 -6.17 0.22 -0.86
C ASN A 17 -7.42 0.28 -1.73
N LEU A 18 -7.82 1.48 -2.13
CA LEU A 18 -9.04 1.70 -2.91
C LEU A 18 -8.70 2.03 -4.36
N LEU A 19 -9.50 1.48 -5.26
CA LEU A 19 -9.53 1.89 -6.67
C LEU A 19 -10.81 2.69 -6.90
N ILE A 20 -10.69 3.99 -7.13
CA ILE A 20 -11.82 4.91 -7.25
C ILE A 20 -11.92 5.47 -8.67
N LEU A 21 -13.14 5.54 -9.22
CA LEU A 21 -13.47 6.35 -10.40
C LEU A 21 -14.06 7.68 -9.95
N ALA A 22 -13.34 8.77 -10.18
CA ALA A 22 -13.81 10.13 -9.96
C ALA A 22 -14.40 10.69 -11.27
N ARG A 23 -15.70 11.02 -11.28
CA ARG A 23 -16.35 11.62 -12.46
C ARG A 23 -16.39 13.14 -12.41
N ASP A 24 -16.58 13.67 -11.21
CA ASP A 24 -16.58 15.10 -10.86
C ASP A 24 -16.31 15.24 -9.34
N LEU A 25 -16.19 16.48 -8.85
CA LEU A 25 -16.06 16.75 -7.42
C LEU A 25 -17.26 16.17 -6.65
N GLY A 26 -16.98 15.34 -5.64
CA GLY A 26 -18.02 14.66 -4.86
C GLY A 26 -18.67 13.47 -5.56
N GLN A 27 -18.30 13.15 -6.81
CA GLN A 27 -18.82 12.00 -7.57
C GLN A 27 -17.75 10.92 -7.69
N TYR A 28 -17.69 10.06 -6.68
CA TYR A 28 -16.72 8.96 -6.57
C TYR A 28 -17.42 7.62 -6.54
N ILE A 29 -16.93 6.67 -7.34
CA ILE A 29 -17.38 5.27 -7.34
C ILE A 29 -16.20 4.40 -6.96
N GLN A 30 -16.34 3.59 -5.90
CA GLN A 30 -15.36 2.55 -5.60
C GLN A 30 -15.50 1.42 -6.62
N LEU A 31 -14.46 1.19 -7.40
CA LEU A 31 -14.36 0.10 -8.34
C LEU A 31 -13.78 -1.17 -7.71
N GLY A 32 -12.98 -1.01 -6.65
CA GLY A 32 -12.38 -2.14 -5.94
C GLY A 32 -11.68 -1.73 -4.65
N THR A 33 -11.44 -2.71 -3.79
CA THR A 33 -10.63 -2.61 -2.57
C THR A 33 -9.82 -3.89 -2.37
N THR A 34 -8.78 -3.84 -1.54
CA THR A 34 -8.18 -5.07 -0.98
C THR A 34 -9.23 -5.84 -0.16
N ILE A 35 -9.13 -7.18 -0.19
CA ILE A 35 -9.99 -8.10 0.58
C ILE A 35 -9.30 -8.53 1.88
N ASP A 36 -7.96 -8.55 1.85
CA ASP A 36 -7.10 -8.94 2.97
C ASP A 36 -6.33 -7.71 3.47
N ASP A 37 -5.00 -7.77 3.47
CA ASP A 37 -4.14 -6.73 4.01
C ASP A 37 -4.10 -5.49 3.11
N ALA A 38 -4.05 -4.32 3.76
CA ALA A 38 -3.58 -3.10 3.13
C ALA A 38 -2.11 -3.25 2.73
N ILE A 39 -1.64 -2.46 1.75
CA ILE A 39 -0.23 -2.56 1.31
C ILE A 39 0.75 -2.25 2.46
N GLY A 40 0.42 -1.27 3.31
CA GLY A 40 1.24 -0.93 4.47
C GLY A 40 1.34 -2.07 5.49
N GLU A 41 0.24 -2.75 5.76
CA GLU A 41 0.22 -3.92 6.65
C GLU A 41 0.99 -5.09 6.05
N ALA A 42 0.85 -5.34 4.74
CA ALA A 42 1.62 -6.35 4.04
C ALA A 42 3.12 -6.09 4.16
N TYR A 43 3.58 -4.85 3.94
CA TYR A 43 4.98 -4.47 4.12
C TYR A 43 5.47 -4.66 5.56
N ASP A 44 4.67 -4.28 6.55
CA ASP A 44 5.03 -4.44 7.96
C ASP A 44 5.14 -5.92 8.36
N LYS A 45 4.21 -6.76 7.90
CA LYS A 45 4.27 -8.22 8.12
C LYS A 45 5.49 -8.83 7.46
N SER A 46 5.76 -8.50 6.19
CA SER A 46 6.92 -8.98 5.46
C SER A 46 8.24 -8.56 6.11
N ALA A 47 8.39 -7.28 6.48
CA ALA A 47 9.61 -6.78 7.13
C ALA A 47 9.84 -7.45 8.49
N LYS A 48 8.77 -7.69 9.26
CA LYS A 48 8.83 -8.46 10.50
C LYS A 48 9.29 -9.90 10.28
N TRP A 49 8.78 -10.57 9.23
CA TRP A 49 9.18 -11.94 8.89
C TRP A 49 10.64 -12.03 8.44
N LEU A 50 11.14 -10.99 7.77
CA LEU A 50 12.52 -10.87 7.33
C LEU A 50 13.48 -10.42 8.43
N GLY A 51 12.98 -10.11 9.64
CA GLY A 51 13.81 -9.68 10.77
C GLY A 51 14.44 -8.28 10.59
N LEU A 52 13.82 -7.41 9.78
CA LEU A 52 14.31 -6.06 9.54
C LEU A 52 14.02 -5.12 10.71
N ASP A 53 14.83 -4.07 10.86
CA ASP A 53 14.54 -3.00 11.80
C ASP A 53 13.29 -2.22 11.36
N LEU A 54 12.29 -2.16 12.24
CA LEU A 54 10.99 -1.52 12.00
C LEU A 54 10.87 -0.14 12.66
N SER A 55 11.97 0.47 13.11
CA SER A 55 11.98 1.80 13.74
C SER A 55 11.27 2.91 12.93
N ARG A 56 11.08 2.73 11.62
CA ARG A 56 10.43 3.68 10.69
C ARG A 56 9.21 3.12 9.93
N SER A 57 8.70 1.94 10.29
CA SER A 57 7.77 1.06 9.52
C SER A 57 8.45 0.15 8.49
N GLY A 58 7.74 -0.90 8.09
CA GLY A 58 8.23 -1.97 7.23
C GLY A 58 8.39 -1.54 5.77
N GLY A 59 7.58 -0.62 5.26
CA GLY A 59 7.69 -0.13 3.88
C GLY A 59 9.10 0.42 3.56
N PRO A 60 9.58 1.43 4.31
CA PRO A 60 10.94 1.96 4.14
C PRO A 60 12.05 0.92 4.36
N ALA A 61 11.87 -0.01 5.30
CA ALA A 61 12.85 -1.07 5.56
C ALA A 61 12.95 -2.05 4.38
N ILE A 62 11.82 -2.44 3.79
CA ILE A 62 11.77 -3.28 2.59
C ILE A 62 12.34 -2.53 1.38
N GLU A 63 12.04 -1.24 1.22
CA GLU A 63 12.56 -0.44 0.12
C GLU A 63 14.09 -0.38 0.12
N GLU A 64 14.71 -0.18 1.28
CA GLU A 64 16.18 -0.16 1.40
C GLU A 64 16.77 -1.54 1.06
N LEU A 65 16.21 -2.62 1.62
CA LEU A 65 16.66 -3.99 1.33
C LEU A 65 16.52 -4.32 -0.18
N ALA A 66 15.46 -3.85 -0.82
CA ALA A 66 15.20 -4.10 -2.23
C ALA A 66 16.29 -3.54 -3.16
N ARG A 67 17.07 -2.53 -2.72
CA ARG A 67 18.21 -1.98 -3.49
C ARG A 67 19.36 -2.96 -3.62
N GLU A 68 19.49 -3.90 -2.70
CA GLU A 68 20.48 -4.97 -2.73
C GLU A 68 20.00 -6.19 -3.53
N GLY A 69 18.70 -6.23 -3.87
CA GLY A 69 18.08 -7.32 -4.61
C GLY A 69 18.37 -7.29 -6.11
N ASN A 70 18.34 -8.46 -6.75
CA ASN A 70 18.41 -8.58 -8.21
C ASN A 70 17.01 -8.88 -8.79
N ALA A 71 16.44 -7.90 -9.49
CA ALA A 71 15.11 -7.98 -10.09
C ALA A 71 14.97 -8.98 -11.26
N LYS A 72 16.07 -9.57 -11.74
CA LYS A 72 16.08 -10.53 -12.86
C LYS A 72 16.35 -11.99 -12.43
N SER A 73 16.50 -12.23 -11.13
CA SER A 73 16.77 -13.58 -10.59
C SER A 73 15.57 -14.51 -10.77
#